data_AF-A0A2V6D9K2-F1
#
_entry.id   AF-A0A2V6D9K2-F1
#
_cell.length_a   1.000
_cell.length_b   1.000
_cell.length_c   1.000
_cell.angle_alpha   90.00
_cell.angle_beta   90.00
_cell.angle_gamma   90.00
#
_symmetry.space_group_name_H-M   'P 1'
#
loop_
_entity.id
_entity.type
_entity.pdbx_description
1 polymer ?
#
loop_
_entity_poly.entity_id
_entity_poly.type
_entity_poly.pdbx_seq_one_letter_code
_entity_poly.pdbx_strand_id
1 'polypeptide(L)' 'IVYCRIGERSSHTWFVLTYLLGLNNVRNYDGSWTEWGNRVGMPIEKSE' A
#
# COMPACT_ATOMS: atom_id res chain seq x y z
N ILE A 1 3.10 -5.66 -2.05
CA ILE A 1 2.02 -4.98 -1.28
C ILE A 1 2.04 -3.53 -1.72
N VAL A 2 0.89 -2.94 -2.05
CA VAL A 2 0.79 -1.52 -2.41
C VAL A 2 -0.01 -0.77 -1.35
N TYR A 3 0.34 0.50 -1.11
CA TYR A 3 -0.29 1.36 -0.11
C TYR A 3 -0.22 2.83 -0.54
N CYS A 4 -1.07 3.68 0.03
CA CYS A 4 -1.02 5.13 -0.15
C CYS A 4 -1.35 5.82 1.17
N ARG A 5 -2.32 6.75 1.18
CA ARG A 5 -2.79 7.41 2.41
C ARG A 5 -3.96 6.68 3.05
N ILE A 6 -5.02 6.39 2.28
CA ILE A 6 -6.25 5.73 2.73
C ILE A 6 -6.70 4.61 1.76
N GLY A 7 -5.76 3.98 1.05
CA GLY A 7 -6.06 2.88 0.12
C GLY A 7 -6.64 3.29 -1.25
N GLU A 8 -6.97 4.56 -1.46
CA GLU A 8 -7.69 5.05 -2.64
C GLU A 8 -6.85 5.06 -3.92
N ARG A 9 -5.59 5.45 -3.82
CA ARG A 9 -4.64 5.46 -4.95
C ARG A 9 -3.97 4.10 -5.15
N SER A 10 -3.76 3.36 -4.06
CA SER A 10 -3.15 2.04 -4.12
C SER A 10 -4.10 0.99 -4.68
N SER A 11 -5.42 1.18 -4.59
CA SER A 11 -6.41 0.32 -5.27
C SER A 11 -6.27 0.36 -6.79
N HIS A 12 -6.06 1.54 -7.37
CA HIS A 12 -5.80 1.71 -8.80
C HIS A 12 -4.54 0.95 -9.22
N THR A 13 -3.45 1.13 -8.47
CA THR A 13 -2.18 0.43 -8.75
C THR A 13 -2.32 -1.09 -8.57
N TRP A 14 -3.01 -1.52 -7.51
CA TRP A 14 -3.31 -2.93 -7.27
C TRP A 14 -4.09 -3.55 -8.43
N PHE A 15 -5.10 -2.85 -8.96
CA PHE A 15 -5.87 -3.31 -10.11
C PHE A 15 -4.99 -3.50 -11.34
N VAL A 16 -4.16 -2.50 -11.67
CA VAL A 16 -3.24 -2.56 -12.81
C VAL A 16 -2.28 -3.75 -12.66
N LEU A 17 -1.63 -3.88 -11.50
CA LEU A 17 -0.68 -4.96 -11.25
C LEU A 17 -1.34 -6.35 -11.32
N THR A 18 -2.55 -6.48 -10.76
CA THR A 18 -3.26 -7.77 -10.65
C THR A 18 -3.89 -8.19 -11.97
N TYR A 19 -4.67 -7.31 -12.60
CA TYR A 19 -5.52 -7.68 -13.74
C TYR A 19 -4.92 -7.34 -15.09
N LEU A 20 -4.13 -6.26 -15.18
CA LEU A 20 -3.56 -5.85 -16.47
C LEU A 20 -2.17 -6.46 -16.69
N LEU A 21 -1.38 -6.58 -15.61
CA LEU A 21 -0.02 -7.14 -15.68
C LEU A 21 0.07 -8.59 -15.20
N GLY A 22 -1.03 -9.16 -14.68
CA GLY A 22 -1.10 -10.58 -14.29
C GLY A 22 -0.14 -10.97 -13.15
N LEU A 23 0.29 -10.02 -12.32
CA LEU A 23 1.17 -10.30 -11.20
C LEU A 23 0.41 -11.05 -10.10
N ASN A 24 0.93 -12.22 -9.74
CA ASN A 24 0.38 -13.01 -8.65
C ASN A 24 0.81 -12.44 -7.28
N ASN A 25 -0.01 -12.66 -6.25
CA ASN A 25 0.29 -12.31 -4.85
C ASN A 25 0.47 -10.80 -4.59
N VAL A 26 -0.16 -9.94 -5.39
CA VAL A 26 -0.27 -8.50 -5.11
C VAL A 26 -1.43 -8.25 -4.16
N ARG A 27 -1.16 -7.56 -3.05
CA ARG A 27 -2.16 -7.19 -2.03
C ARG A 27 -2.19 -5.67 -1.85
N ASN A 28 -3.39 -5.10 -1.79
CA ASN A 28 -3.59 -3.71 -1.38
C ASN A 28 -3.69 -3.63 0.14
N TYR A 29 -2.93 -2.76 0.77
CA TYR A 29 -3.04 -2.47 2.19
C TYR A 29 -3.92 -1.23 2.38
N ASP A 30 -5.17 -1.46 2.75
CA ASP A 30 -6.23 -0.47 2.89
C ASP A 30 -5.96 0.52 4.03
N GLY A 31 -5.48 0.05 5.19
CA GLY A 31 -5.07 0.90 6.32
C GLY A 31 -4.02 1.94 5.92
N SER A 32 -3.13 1.57 4.99
CA SER A 32 -2.21 2.49 4.33
C SER A 32 -1.39 3.33 5.33
N TRP A 33 -0.90 4.50 4.94
CA TRP A 33 -0.10 5.35 5.82
C TRP A 33 -0.88 5.91 7.01
N THR A 34 -2.20 6.11 6.86
CA THR A 34 -3.03 6.57 7.99
C THR A 34 -3.02 5.56 9.13
N GLU A 35 -3.01 4.26 8.84
CA GLU A 35 -2.84 3.24 9.87
C GLU A 35 -1.38 3.10 10.31
N TRP A 36 -0.44 2.91 9.36
CA TRP A 36 0.95 2.62 9.69
C TRP A 36 1.64 3.76 10.46
N GLY A 37 1.46 5.00 10.00
CA GLY A 37 2.08 6.18 10.61
C GLY A 37 1.51 6.54 11.98
N ASN A 38 0.35 6.01 12.36
CA ASN A 38 -0.25 6.21 13.69
C ASN A 38 -0.05 5.02 14.65
N ARG A 39 0.53 3.90 14.20
CA ARG A 39 0.82 2.75 15.06
C ARG A 39 2.10 2.97 15.87
N VAL A 40 2.01 2.76 17.18
CA VAL A 40 3.14 2.88 18.10
C VAL A 40 4.19 1.79 17.80
N GLY A 41 5.45 2.19 17.73
CA GLY A 41 6.58 1.26 17.61
C GLY A 41 6.79 0.65 16.23
N MET A 42 6.05 1.10 15.21
CA MET A 42 6.30 0.65 13.83
C MET A 42 7.55 1.32 13.25
N PRO A 43 8.38 0.57 12.51
CA PRO A 43 9.55 1.15 11.87
C PRO A 43 9.12 2.13 10.77
N ILE A 44 9.82 3.27 10.71
CA ILE A 44 9.62 4.32 9.71
C ILE A 44 11.00 4.72 9.19
N GLU A 45 11.23 4.47 7.91
CA GLU A 45 12.36 5.03 7.19
C GLU A 45 12.05 6.48 6.79
N LYS A 46 13.02 7.38 6.93
CA LYS A 46 12.92 8.77 6.43
C LYS A 46 13.77 8.88 5.16
N SER A 47 13.81 10.06 4.53
CA SER A 47 14.59 10.25 3.31
C SER A 47 16.03 9.74 3.46
N GLU A 48 16.58 9.25 2.35
CA GLU A 48 18.04 9.11 2.18
C GLU A 48 18.78 10.42 2.53
#